data_AF-A0A2E7LC59-F1
#
_entry.id   AF-A0A2E7LC59-F1
#
_cell.length_a   1.000
_cell.length_b   1.000
_cell.length_c   1.000
_cell.angle_alpha   90.00
_cell.angle_beta   90.00
_cell.angle_gamma   90.00
#
_symmetry.space_group_name_H-M   'P 1'
#
loop_
_entity.id
_entity.type
_entity.pdbx_description
1 polymer ?
#
loop_
_entity_poly.entity_id
_entity_poly.type
_entity_poly.pdbx_seq_one_letter_code
_entity_poly.pdbx_strand_id
1 'polypeptide(L)'
;MPQAIVDPDELRQFARSLKKFNSELRERSNSVANQLNTLGATWRDQEQRKFSEDFEQHLQAIHRFTEASEQYIPYLLRKAEHIDNYLQS
;
A
#
# COMPACT_ATOMS: atom_id res chain seq x y z
N MET A 1 -12.54 13.02 28.98
CA MET A 1 -12.51 12.47 27.61
C MET A 1 -11.20 12.91 26.99
N PRO A 2 -10.31 12.02 26.53
CA PRO A 2 -9.09 12.47 25.88
C PRO A 2 -9.49 13.16 24.58
N GLN A 3 -9.48 14.50 24.59
CA GLN A 3 -9.67 15.32 23.40
C GLN A 3 -8.47 15.05 22.50
N ALA A 4 -8.63 14.16 21.53
CA ALA A 4 -7.66 14.03 20.46
C ALA A 4 -7.75 15.32 19.63
N ILE A 5 -6.75 16.20 19.79
CA ILE A 5 -6.52 17.30 18.84
C ILE A 5 -6.10 16.61 17.54
N VAL A 6 -6.99 16.61 16.56
CA VAL A 6 -6.72 16.09 15.22
C VAL A 6 -6.96 17.22 14.24
N ASP A 7 -5.93 17.51 13.45
CA ASP A 7 -6.04 18.42 12.32
C ASP A 7 -6.64 17.65 11.12
N PRO A 8 -7.79 18.09 10.59
CA PRO A 8 -8.40 17.45 9.43
C PRO A 8 -7.53 17.55 8.16
N ASP A 9 -6.66 18.55 8.03
CA ASP A 9 -5.73 18.67 6.90
C ASP A 9 -4.57 17.68 6.99
N GLU A 10 -4.08 17.37 8.19
CA GLU A 10 -3.10 16.29 8.39
C GLU A 10 -3.68 14.93 7.97
N LEU A 11 -4.95 14.65 8.31
CA LEU A 11 -5.63 13.41 7.87
C LEU A 11 -5.73 13.32 6.34
N ARG A 12 -6.10 14.42 5.68
CA ARG A 12 -6.18 14.48 4.21
C ARG A 12 -4.80 14.31 3.59
N GLN A 13 -3.77 14.95 4.16
CA GLN A 13 -2.40 14.82 3.69
C GLN A 13 -1.92 13.38 3.80
N PHE A 14 -2.13 12.73 4.95
CA PHE A 14 -1.76 11.33 5.13
C PHE A 14 -2.52 10.41 4.16
N ALA A 15 -3.82 10.61 3.97
CA ALA A 15 -4.62 9.83 3.01
C ALA A 15 -4.09 9.96 1.55
N ARG A 16 -3.71 11.17 1.14
CA ARG A 16 -3.07 11.41 -0.18
C ARG A 16 -1.71 10.72 -0.29
N SER A 17 -0.87 10.83 0.74
CA SER A 17 0.43 10.16 0.79
C SER A 17 0.30 8.65 0.74
N LEU A 18 -0.66 8.07 1.48
CA LEU A 18 -0.94 6.64 1.49
C LEU A 18 -1.38 6.14 0.11
N LYS A 19 -2.27 6.88 -0.57
CA LYS A 19 -2.70 6.56 -1.94
C LYS A 19 -1.52 6.53 -2.92
N LYS A 20 -0.66 7.54 -2.85
CA LYS A 20 0.53 7.64 -3.70
C LYS A 20 1.48 6.47 -3.43
N PHE A 21 1.78 6.23 -2.15
CA PHE A 21 2.63 5.12 -1.72
C PHE A 21 2.12 3.76 -2.21
N ASN A 22 0.82 3.49 -2.06
CA ASN A 22 0.20 2.25 -2.55
C ASN A 22 0.36 2.07 -4.07
N SER A 23 0.22 3.15 -4.83
CA SER A 23 0.36 3.14 -6.29
C SER A 23 1.81 2.83 -6.69
N GLU A 24 2.77 3.53 -6.08
CA GLU A 24 4.20 3.33 -6.33
C GLU A 24 4.67 1.93 -5.92
N LEU A 25 4.16 1.40 -4.80
CA LEU A 25 4.49 0.07 -4.32
C LEU A 25 3.99 -1.00 -5.31
N ARG A 26 2.76 -0.87 -5.80
CA ARG A 26 2.18 -1.77 -6.82
C ARG A 26 3.01 -1.76 -8.11
N GLU A 27 3.37 -0.57 -8.60
CA GLU A 27 4.21 -0.43 -9.80
C GLU A 27 5.58 -1.08 -9.64
N ARG A 28 6.26 -0.82 -8.52
CA ARG A 28 7.60 -1.38 -8.23
C ARG A 28 7.55 -2.90 -8.06
N SER A 29 6.55 -3.42 -7.35
CA SER A 29 6.35 -4.87 -7.18
C SER A 29 6.12 -5.55 -8.53
N ASN A 30 5.29 -4.98 -9.41
CA ASN A 30 5.07 -5.52 -10.75
C ASN A 30 6.34 -5.49 -11.60
N SER A 31 7.13 -4.41 -11.51
CA SER A 31 8.41 -4.30 -12.22
C SER A 31 9.38 -5.41 -11.80
N VAL A 32 9.50 -5.68 -10.49
CA VAL A 32 10.40 -6.73 -9.99
C VAL A 32 9.89 -8.12 -10.36
N ALA A 33 8.58 -8.36 -10.33
CA ALA A 33 7.99 -9.61 -10.81
C ALA A 33 8.35 -9.89 -12.28
N ASN A 34 8.29 -8.87 -13.15
CA ASN A 34 8.70 -9.00 -14.55
C ASN A 34 10.20 -9.29 -14.70
N GLN A 35 11.05 -8.71 -13.86
CA GLN A 35 12.49 -8.99 -13.84
C GLN A 35 12.76 -10.44 -13.41
N LEU A 36 12.04 -10.96 -12.41
CA LEU A 36 12.12 -12.36 -11.99
C LEU A 36 11.72 -13.31 -13.13
N ASN A 37 10.63 -13.01 -13.84
CA ASN A 37 10.20 -13.78 -15.01
C ASN A 37 11.28 -13.80 -16.11
N THR A 38 11.93 -12.66 -16.35
CA THR A 38 13.02 -12.56 -17.32
C THR A 38 14.24 -13.38 -16.87
N LEU A 39 14.58 -13.37 -15.59
CA LEU A 39 15.67 -14.16 -15.03
C LEU A 39 15.43 -15.68 -15.20
N GLY A 40 14.18 -16.14 -15.10
CA GLY A 40 13.78 -17.52 -15.39
C GLY A 40 14.06 -17.97 -16.83
N ALA A 41 14.33 -17.04 -17.76
CA ALA A 41 14.77 -17.40 -19.10
C ALA A 41 16.20 -17.96 -19.12
N THR A 42 17.08 -17.48 -18.23
CA THR A 42 18.51 -17.80 -18.19
C THR A 42 18.91 -18.66 -16.99
N TRP A 43 18.08 -18.70 -15.95
CA TRP A 43 18.29 -19.52 -14.76
C TRP A 43 17.17 -20.56 -14.65
N ARG A 44 17.51 -21.85 -14.79
CA ARG A 44 16.52 -22.95 -14.92
C ARG A 44 16.98 -24.22 -14.19
N ASP A 45 16.97 -24.15 -12.87
CA ASP A 45 17.28 -25.29 -12.00
C ASP A 45 16.28 -25.39 -10.85
N GLN A 46 16.52 -26.30 -9.91
CA GLN A 46 15.65 -26.48 -8.74
C GLN A 46 15.71 -25.29 -7.77
N GLU A 47 16.88 -24.64 -7.65
CA GLU A 47 17.06 -23.47 -6.79
C GLU A 47 16.26 -22.28 -7.31
N GLN A 48 16.23 -22.07 -8.63
CA GLN A 48 15.39 -21.05 -9.25
C GLN A 48 13.91 -21.25 -8.93
N ARG A 49 13.42 -22.50 -8.98
CA ARG A 49 12.00 -22.80 -8.65
C ARG A 49 11.69 -22.44 -7.22
N LYS A 50 12.50 -22.94 -6.27
CA LYS A 50 12.35 -22.67 -4.85
C LYS A 50 12.41 -21.16 -4.55
N PHE A 51 13.38 -20.47 -5.12
CA PHE A 51 13.51 -19.02 -5.00
C PHE A 51 12.28 -18.30 -5.54
N SER A 52 11.78 -18.68 -6.71
CA SER A 52 10.63 -18.01 -7.34
C SER A 52 9.35 -18.22 -6.52
N GLU A 53 9.12 -19.44 -6.03
CA GLU A 53 7.98 -19.74 -5.14
C GLU A 53 8.01 -18.88 -3.86
N ASP A 54 9.16 -18.82 -3.18
CA ASP A 54 9.31 -17.99 -1.97
C ASP A 54 9.16 -16.49 -2.30
N PHE A 55 9.72 -16.04 -3.42
CA PHE A 55 9.66 -14.64 -3.83
C PHE A 55 8.24 -14.20 -4.18
N GLU A 56 7.49 -15.03 -4.91
CA GLU A 56 6.10 -14.78 -5.28
C GLU A 56 5.18 -14.69 -4.06
N GLN A 57 5.42 -15.50 -3.02
CA GLN A 57 4.69 -15.39 -1.74
C GLN A 57 4.90 -14.02 -1.07
N HIS A 58 6.13 -13.49 -1.10
CA HIS A 58 6.41 -12.16 -0.56
C HIS A 58 5.74 -11.05 -1.39
N LEU A 59 5.74 -11.16 -2.72
CA LEU A 59 5.00 -10.22 -3.58
C LEU A 59 3.50 -10.25 -3.28
N GLN A 60 2.93 -11.43 -3.02
CA GLN A 60 1.53 -11.56 -2.65
C GLN A 60 1.22 -10.87 -1.30
N ALA A 61 2.14 -10.95 -0.33
CA ALA A 61 1.99 -10.23 0.94
C ALA A 61 1.96 -8.71 0.73
N ILE A 62 2.81 -8.18 -0.16
CA ILE A 62 2.81 -6.75 -0.54
C ILE A 62 1.48 -6.36 -1.19
N HIS A 63 0.96 -7.20 -2.09
CA HIS A 63 -0.34 -6.96 -2.73
C HIS A 63 -1.46 -6.84 -1.70
N ARG A 64 -1.57 -7.83 -0.80
CA ARG A 64 -2.57 -7.85 0.28
C ARG A 64 -2.47 -6.65 1.20
N PHE A 65 -1.24 -6.26 1.56
CA PHE A 65 -1.00 -5.07 2.37
C PHE A 65 -1.51 -3.81 1.65
N THR A 66 -1.23 -3.67 0.35
CA THR A 66 -1.67 -2.53 -0.47
C THR A 66 -3.20 -2.45 -0.55
N GLU A 67 -3.87 -3.59 -0.73
CA GLU A 67 -5.34 -3.65 -0.74
C GLU A 67 -5.93 -3.26 0.61
N ALA A 68 -5.38 -3.79 1.71
CA ALA A 68 -5.83 -3.46 3.05
C ALA A 68 -5.62 -1.97 3.38
N SER A 69 -4.47 -1.42 3.00
CA SER A 69 -4.15 -0.01 3.27
C SER A 69 -5.00 0.95 2.46
N GLU A 70 -5.41 0.57 1.25
CA GLU A 70 -6.28 1.38 0.38
C GLU A 70 -7.69 1.57 0.99
N GLN A 71 -8.15 0.63 1.81
CA GLN A 71 -9.42 0.74 2.55
C GLN A 71 -9.40 1.80 3.66
N TYR A 72 -8.22 2.20 4.15
CA TYR A 72 -8.14 3.26 5.17
C TYR A 72 -8.34 4.67 4.60
N ILE A 73 -8.12 4.87 3.30
CA ILE A 73 -8.21 6.18 2.66
C ILE A 73 -9.61 6.79 2.83
N PRO A 74 -10.73 6.10 2.49
CA PRO A 74 -12.07 6.65 2.71
C PRO A 74 -12.38 6.94 4.18
N TYR A 75 -11.87 6.11 5.11
CA TYR A 75 -12.06 6.31 6.54
C TYR A 75 -11.41 7.62 7.02
N LEU A 76 -10.16 7.87 6.63
CA LEU A 76 -9.42 9.09 6.97
C LEU A 76 -10.10 10.34 6.42
N LEU A 77 -10.58 10.28 5.16
CA LEU A 77 -11.29 11.40 4.53
C LEU A 77 -12.61 11.71 5.23
N ARG A 78 -13.43 10.70 5.55
CA ARG A 78 -14.68 10.90 6.31
C ARG A 78 -14.40 11.46 7.71
N LYS A 79 -13.35 10.97 8.37
CA LYS A 79 -12.95 11.49 9.69
C LYS A 79 -12.55 12.96 9.62
N ALA A 80 -11.85 13.38 8.58
CA ALA A 80 -11.51 14.79 8.36
C ALA A 80 -12.78 15.65 8.14
N GLU A 81 -13.72 15.18 7.34
CA GLU A 81 -15.00 15.86 7.08
C GLU A 81 -15.85 16.05 8.36
N HIS A 82 -15.94 15.01 9.20
CA HIS A 82 -16.65 15.12 10.48
C HIS A 82 -16.02 16.16 11.42
N ILE A 83 -14.70 16.32 11.39
CA ILE A 83 -13.98 17.28 12.24
C ILE A 83 -14.16 18.70 11.70
N ASP A 84 -14.09 18.92 10.39
CA ASP A 84 -14.42 20.21 9.77
C ASP A 84 -15.82 20.68 10.19
N ASN A 85 -16.82 19.79 10.08
CA ASN A 85 -18.21 20.11 10.44
C ASN A 85 -18.34 20.49 11.92
N TYR A 86 -17.58 19.82 12.81
CA TYR A 86 -17.57 20.15 14.24
C TYR A 86 -16.88 21.49 14.54
N LEU A 87 -15.81 21.83 13.82
CA LEU A 87 -15.08 23.09 13.98
C LEU A 87 -15.83 24.31 13.39
N GLN A 88 -16.69 24.08 12.39
CA GLN A 88 -17.53 25.11 11.78
C GLN A 88 -18.85 25.36 12.51
N SER A 89 -19.22 24.50 13.46
CA SER A 89 -20.41 24.62 14.32
C SER A 89 -20.12 25.42 15.58
#